data_AF-A0A9E4TVM2-F1
#
_entry.id   AF-A0A9E4TVM2-F1
#
_cell.length_a   1.000
_cell.length_b   1.000
_cell.length_c   1.000
_cell.angle_alpha   90.00
_cell.angle_beta   90.00
_cell.angle_gamma   90.00
#
_symmetry.space_group_name_H-M   'P 1'
#
loop_
_entity.id
_entity.type
_entity.pdbx_description
1 polymer ?
#
loop_
_entity_poly.entity_id
_entity_poly.type
_entity_poly.pdbx_seq_one_letter_code
_entity_poly.pdbx_strand_id
1 'polypeptide(L)'
;MRQASELTGLDANIRNAVRAVIVRDEAILMQKKWQQERGFWYTLPGGGQEVQESLTQALQRECEEEIGTRVAVNGLLAVADFYKQRRT
;
A
#
# COMPACT_ATOMS: atom_id res chain seq x y z
N MET A 1 -40.19 10.47 -10.46
CA MET A 1 -39.09 11.24 -9.86
C MET A 1 -38.17 10.26 -9.15
N ARG A 2 -36.97 10.03 -9.67
CA ARG A 2 -35.99 9.12 -9.04
C ARG A 2 -35.38 9.85 -7.83
N GLN A 3 -35.49 9.25 -6.64
CA GLN A 3 -34.93 9.79 -5.41
C GLN A 3 -33.40 9.84 -5.51
N ALA A 4 -32.84 10.98 -5.15
CA ALA A 4 -31.41 11.21 -5.01
C ALA A 4 -30.88 10.53 -3.73
N SER A 5 -30.74 9.20 -3.74
CA SER A 5 -30.20 8.43 -2.60
C SER A 5 -28.91 7.65 -2.93
N GLU A 6 -28.23 7.94 -4.05
CA GLU A 6 -27.13 7.10 -4.55
C GLU A 6 -25.70 7.60 -4.26
N LEU A 7 -25.49 8.65 -3.47
CA LEU A 7 -24.12 9.16 -3.20
C LEU A 7 -23.75 9.43 -1.74
N THR A 8 -24.60 9.07 -0.78
CA THR A 8 -24.24 9.09 0.65
C THR A 8 -23.49 7.82 1.02
N GLY A 9 -22.19 7.78 0.71
CA GLY A 9 -21.34 6.64 1.06
C GLY A 9 -19.84 6.82 0.84
N LEU A 10 -19.39 7.97 0.33
CA LEU A 10 -17.98 8.30 0.16
C LEU A 10 -17.59 9.44 1.08
N ASP A 11 -17.67 9.24 2.40
CA ASP A 11 -16.66 9.83 3.28
C ASP A 11 -15.36 9.04 3.09
N ALA A 12 -14.80 9.16 1.89
CA ALA A 12 -13.65 8.39 1.47
C ALA A 12 -12.42 9.06 2.06
N ASN A 13 -12.07 8.70 3.29
CA ASN A 13 -10.73 8.96 3.83
C ASN A 13 -9.72 8.16 2.97
N ILE A 14 -9.36 8.74 1.82
CA ILE A 14 -8.38 8.21 0.88
C ILE A 14 -7.03 8.37 1.57
N ARG A 15 -6.35 7.24 1.77
CA ARG A 15 -4.99 7.22 2.26
C ARG A 15 -4.07 6.77 1.14
N ASN A 16 -3.11 7.61 0.80
CA ASN A 16 -2.03 7.21 -0.09
C ASN A 16 -1.16 6.15 0.59
N ALA A 17 -0.78 5.14 -0.18
CA ALA A 17 0.16 4.12 0.23
C ALA A 17 1.14 3.82 -0.90
N VAL A 18 2.34 3.42 -0.51
CA VAL A 18 3.41 3.03 -1.41
C VAL A 18 3.71 1.56 -1.25
N ARG A 19 4.17 0.95 -2.34
CA ARG A 19 4.59 -0.46 -2.40
C ARG A 19 5.87 -0.54 -3.22
N ALA A 20 6.90 -1.14 -2.65
CA ALA A 20 8.18 -1.33 -3.32
C ALA A 20 8.13 -2.61 -4.15
N VAL A 21 8.23 -2.48 -5.48
CA VAL A 21 8.48 -3.62 -6.37
C VAL A 21 9.99 -3.74 -6.55
N ILE A 22 10.61 -4.59 -5.73
CA ILE A 22 12.06 -4.78 -5.70
C ILE A 22 12.38 -6.06 -6.46
N VAL A 23 13.12 -5.92 -7.57
CA VAL A 23 13.52 -7.03 -8.45
C VAL A 23 15.02 -7.27 -8.30
N ARG A 24 15.41 -8.52 -8.07
CA ARG A 24 16.80 -8.99 -8.08
C ARG A 24 16.83 -10.44 -8.53
N ASP A 25 17.77 -10.79 -9.41
CA ASP A 25 17.96 -12.17 -9.91
C ASP A 25 16.65 -12.81 -10.40
N GLU A 26 15.89 -12.05 -11.21
CA GLU A 26 14.58 -12.44 -11.76
C GLU A 26 13.48 -12.75 -10.72
N ALA A 27 13.70 -12.40 -9.45
CA ALA A 27 12.76 -12.58 -8.35
C ALA A 27 12.25 -11.24 -7.78
N ILE A 28 11.02 -11.26 -7.27
CA ILE A 28 10.41 -10.12 -6.56
C ILE A 28 10.46 -10.39 -5.05
N LEU A 29 10.90 -9.41 -4.27
CA LEU A 29 10.85 -9.49 -2.82
C LEU A 29 9.40 -9.36 -2.32
N MET A 30 8.96 -10.34 -1.52
CA MET A 30 7.63 -10.38 -0.93
C MET A 30 7.72 -10.69 0.57
N GLN A 31 6.84 -10.09 1.36
CA GLN A 31 6.67 -10.38 2.78
C GLN A 31 5.59 -11.44 2.97
N LYS A 32 5.95 -12.57 3.59
CA LYS A 32 4.98 -13.60 3.96
C LYS A 32 4.33 -13.23 5.30
N LYS A 33 3.01 -13.06 5.31
CA LYS A 33 2.21 -12.73 6.50
C LYS A 33 1.25 -13.87 6.81
N TRP A 34 0.90 -14.04 8.08
CA TRP A 34 -0.04 -15.06 8.55
C TRP A 34 -0.94 -14.50 9.66
N GLN A 35 -2.18 -14.95 9.66
CA GLN A 35 -3.16 -14.69 10.72
C GLN A 35 -4.16 -15.83 10.73
N GLN A 36 -4.60 -16.24 11.93
CA GLN A 36 -5.48 -17.41 12.13
C GLN A 36 -6.74 -17.38 11.25
N GLU A 37 -7.42 -16.24 11.13
CA GLU A 37 -8.68 -16.11 10.36
C GLU A 37 -8.45 -15.98 8.83
N ARG A 38 -7.26 -15.56 8.41
CA ARG A 38 -6.95 -15.22 7.00
C ARG A 38 -6.02 -16.23 6.31
N GLY A 39 -5.30 -17.05 7.07
CA GLY A 39 -4.25 -17.92 6.55
C GLY A 39 -2.99 -17.15 6.16
N PHE A 40 -2.22 -17.69 5.21
CA PHE A 40 -1.04 -17.01 4.67
C PHE A 40 -1.39 -16.08 3.52
N TRP A 41 -0.72 -14.93 3.45
CA TRP A 41 -0.73 -14.06 2.27
C TRP A 41 0.62 -13.38 2.08
N TYR A 42 0.81 -12.78 0.92
CA TYR A 42 2.03 -12.06 0.58
C TYR A 42 1.73 -10.59 0.32
N THR A 43 2.64 -9.71 0.75
CA THR A 43 2.59 -8.27 0.44
C THR A 43 3.93 -7.80 -0.09
N LEU A 44 3.92 -6.79 -0.96
CA LEU A 44 5.11 -6.00 -1.22
C LEU A 44 5.46 -5.17 0.04
N PRO A 45 6.74 -4.91 0.31
CA PRO A 45 7.15 -3.94 1.32
C PRO A 45 6.52 -2.57 1.07
N GLY A 46 6.19 -1.85 2.13
CA GLY A 46 5.62 -0.52 2.05
C GLY A 46 4.42 -0.33 2.95
N GLY A 47 4.03 0.93 3.10
CA GLY A 47 2.91 1.32 3.94
C GLY A 47 2.30 2.63 3.48
N GLY A 48 1.59 3.27 4.41
CA GLY A 48 0.88 4.49 4.10
C GLY A 48 1.77 5.71 4.21
N GLN A 49 1.61 6.67 3.31
CA GLN A 49 2.28 7.96 3.36
C GLN A 49 1.90 8.72 4.64
N GLU A 50 2.87 9.29 5.34
CA GLU A 50 2.61 10.21 6.45
C GLU A 50 2.43 11.66 5.96
N VAL A 51 1.84 12.49 6.81
CA VAL A 51 1.63 13.91 6.51
C VAL A 51 3.00 14.57 6.29
N GLN A 52 3.13 15.36 5.22
CA GLN A 52 4.36 16.04 4.79
C GLN A 52 5.48 15.14 4.24
N GLU A 53 5.29 13.83 4.11
CA GLU A 53 6.21 12.99 3.34
C GLU A 53 5.92 13.08 1.84
N SER A 54 6.95 12.99 1.00
CA SER A 54 6.79 12.58 -0.40
C SER A 54 6.57 11.07 -0.50
N LEU A 55 5.99 10.58 -1.61
CA LEU A 55 5.84 9.13 -1.84
C LEU A 55 7.19 8.40 -1.77
N THR A 56 8.27 9.01 -2.26
CA THR A 56 9.62 8.45 -2.20
C THR A 56 10.17 8.41 -0.77
N GLN A 57 9.87 9.40 0.08
CA GLN A 57 10.27 9.36 1.49
C GLN A 57 9.53 8.26 2.25
N ALA A 58 8.20 8.17 2.06
CA ALA A 58 7.40 7.09 2.64
C ALA A 58 7.92 5.72 2.20
N LEU A 59 8.28 5.55 0.92
CA LEU A 59 8.80 4.29 0.40
C LEU A 59 10.12 3.91 1.06
N GLN A 60 11.04 4.86 1.23
CA GLN A 60 12.33 4.62 1.89
C GLN A 60 12.15 4.28 3.37
N ARG A 61 11.35 5.06 4.11
CA ARG A 61 11.07 4.80 5.53
C ARG A 61 10.51 3.39 5.72
N GLU A 62 9.49 3.02 4.96
CA GLU A 62 8.88 1.71 5.06
C GLU A 62 9.84 0.57 4.66
N CYS A 63 10.71 0.78 3.67
CA CYS A 63 11.75 -0.22 3.36
C CYS A 63 12.77 -0.35 4.50
N GLU A 64 13.22 0.76 5.08
CA GLU A 64 14.12 0.72 6.24
C GLU A 64 13.46 -0.01 7.43
N GLU A 65 12.19 0.27 7.72
CA GLU A 65 11.43 -0.34 8.82
C GLU A 65 11.15 -1.84 8.59
N GLU A 66 10.67 -2.20 7.40
CA GLU A 66 10.15 -3.56 7.16
C GLU A 66 11.20 -4.55 6.62
N ILE A 67 12.23 -4.07 5.91
CA ILE A 67 13.27 -4.92 5.32
C ILE A 67 14.70 -4.50 5.73
N GLY A 68 14.84 -3.51 6.61
CA GLY A 68 16.12 -3.16 7.24
C GLY A 68 17.11 -2.44 6.34
N THR A 69 16.68 -1.89 5.20
CA THR A 69 17.60 -1.25 4.26
C THR A 69 16.94 -0.23 3.33
N ARG A 70 17.75 0.71 2.83
CA ARG A 70 17.36 1.64 1.76
C ARG A 70 17.36 0.95 0.41
N VAL A 71 16.48 1.41 -0.47
CA VAL A 71 16.36 0.89 -1.84
C VAL A 71 16.69 1.97 -2.87
N ALA A 72 17.19 1.59 -4.03
CA ALA A 72 17.26 2.52 -5.16
C ALA A 72 15.85 2.66 -5.76
N VAL A 73 15.36 3.90 -5.87
CA VAL A 73 14.04 4.17 -6.47
C VAL A 73 14.24 4.63 -7.90
N ASN A 74 13.88 3.78 -8.86
CA ASN A 74 14.02 4.09 -10.28
C ASN A 74 12.90 5.00 -10.80
N GLY A 75 11.65 4.73 -10.40
CA GLY A 75 10.49 5.49 -10.86
C GLY A 75 9.16 4.88 -10.45
N LEU A 76 8.08 5.58 -10.78
CA LEU A 76 6.71 5.11 -10.55
C LEU A 76 6.36 4.03 -11.56
N LEU A 77 6.01 2.83 -11.07
CA LEU A 77 5.60 1.71 -11.92
C LEU A 77 4.11 1.77 -12.26
N ALA A 78 3.25 1.97 -11.25
CA ALA A 78 1.80 1.98 -11.39
C ALA A 78 1.14 2.74 -10.24
N VAL A 79 -0.09 3.20 -10.48
CA VAL A 79 -1.01 3.73 -9.48
C VAL A 79 -2.30 2.91 -9.56
N ALA A 80 -2.81 2.47 -8.42
CA ALA A 80 -4.02 1.67 -8.35
C ALA A 80 -4.86 2.07 -7.14
N ASP A 81 -6.18 2.13 -7.33
CA ASP A 81 -7.13 2.33 -6.26
C ASP A 81 -7.43 0.99 -5.57
N PHE A 82 -7.42 0.99 -4.24
CA PHE A 82 -7.74 -0.20 -3.45
C PHE A 82 -8.88 0.09 -2.48
N TYR A 83 -10.04 -0.48 -2.77
CA TYR A 83 -11.23 -0.33 -1.95
C TYR A 83 -11.26 -1.40 -0.85
N LYS A 84 -11.01 -1.00 0.39
CA LYS A 84 -11.19 -1.87 1.56
C LYS A 84 -12.49 -1.52 2.27
N GLN A 85 -13.42 -2.45 2.34
CA GLN A 85 -14.61 -2.29 3.16
C GLN A 85 -14.20 -2.21 4.63
N ARG A 86 -14.48 -1.09 5.30
CA ARG A 86 -14.33 -0.97 6.75
C ARG A 86 -15.44 -1.82 7.37
N ARG A 87 -15.09 -2.91 8.03
CA ARG A 87 -15.97 -3.53 9.02
C ARG A 87 -15.94 -2.62 10.25
N THR A 88 -16.92 -1.72 10.33
CA THR A 88 -17.29 -1.04 11.59
C THR A 88 -17.93 -2.05 12.53
#